data_AF-A0A2D6MK09-F1
#
_entry.id   AF-A0A2D6MK09-F1
#
_cell.length_a   1.000
_cell.length_b   1.000
_cell.length_c   1.000
_cell.angle_alpha   90.00
_cell.angle_beta   90.00
_cell.angle_gamma   90.00
#
_symmetry.space_group_name_H-M   'P 1'
#
loop_
_entity.id
_entity.type
_entity.pdbx_description
1 polymer ?
#
loop_
_entity_poly.entity_id
_entity_poly.type
_entity_poly.pdbx_seq_one_letter_code
_entity_poly.pdbx_strand_id
1 'polypeptide(L)' 'MARICNLCGRGASVANIRSKSNIATKRLQKPNLHKLRIGGLSILSCTRCKRTMNKSPQTGKQSA' A
#
# COMPACT_ATOMS: atom_id res chain seq x y z
N MET A 1 15.04 5.98 5.18
CA MET A 1 13.91 6.31 4.29
C MET A 1 12.67 5.57 4.78
N ALA A 2 11.63 6.30 5.19
CA ALA A 2 10.41 5.68 5.70
C ALA A 2 9.74 4.85 4.59
N ARG A 3 9.34 3.60 4.88
CA ARG A 3 8.61 2.73 3.93
C ARG A 3 7.15 3.17 3.87
N ILE A 4 6.91 4.31 3.25
CA ILE A 4 5.58 4.91 3.10
C ILE A 4 5.28 5.07 1.61
N CYS A 5 4.02 4.84 1.24
CA CYS A 5 3.53 5.14 -0.10
C CYS A 5 3.32 6.64 -0.27
N ASN A 6 4.00 7.27 -1.24
CA ASN A 6 3.89 8.71 -1.49
C ASN A 6 2.51 9.13 -2.01
N LEU A 7 1.75 8.21 -2.61
CA LEU A 7 0.43 8.49 -3.18
C LEU A 7 -0.73 8.41 -2.18
N CYS A 8 -0.61 7.58 -1.14
CA CYS A 8 -1.73 7.32 -0.22
C CYS A 8 -1.34 7.27 1.26
N GLY A 9 -0.09 7.58 1.60
CA GLY A 9 0.40 7.66 2.98
C GLY A 9 0.49 6.33 3.72
N ARG A 10 0.20 5.18 3.07
CA ARG A 10 0.26 3.87 3.74
C ARG A 10 1.68 3.55 4.18
N GLY A 11 1.86 3.46 5.50
CA GLY A 11 3.07 2.98 6.16
C GLY A 11 2.92 1.55 6.68
N ALA A 12 3.89 1.13 7.48
CA ALA A 12 3.82 -0.15 8.18
C ALA A 12 2.77 -0.07 9.30
N SER A 13 1.94 -1.12 9.43
CA SER A 13 1.00 -1.28 10.54
C SER A 13 1.51 -2.37 11.50
N VAL A 14 1.16 -2.23 12.78
CA VAL A 14 1.39 -3.28 13.77
C VAL A 14 0.20 -4.22 13.76
N ALA A 15 0.46 -5.53 13.71
CA ALA A 15 -0.57 -6.58 13.79
C ALA A 15 -0.06 -7.73 14.65
N ASN A 16 -0.97 -8.62 15.07
CA ASN A 16 -0.60 -9.82 15.82
C ASN A 16 -0.44 -11.02 14.87
N ILE A 17 0.63 -11.80 15.03
CA ILE A 17 0.67 -13.21 14.62
C ILE A 17 0.09 -14.03 15.76
N ARG A 18 -0.73 -15.03 15.44
CA ARG A 18 -1.25 -16.01 16.39
C ARG A 18 -0.61 -17.37 16.10
N SER A 19 -0.12 -18.06 17.12
CA SER A 19 0.27 -19.47 16.99
C SER A 19 -0.97 -20.37 16.89
N LYS A 20 -0.77 -21.66 16.58
CA LYS A 20 -1.85 -22.66 16.63
C LYS A 20 -2.47 -22.80 18.04
N SER A 21 -1.72 -22.41 19.07
CA SER A 21 -2.17 -22.30 20.47
C SER A 21 -2.67 -20.88 20.84
N ASN A 22 -2.97 -20.03 19.84
CA ASN A 22 -3.50 -18.66 19.98
C ASN A 22 -2.61 -17.64 20.71
N ILE A 23 -1.33 -17.93 20.91
CA ILE A 23 -0.38 -16.98 21.50
C ILE A 23 -0.17 -15.81 20.54
N ALA A 24 -0.45 -14.58 20.99
CA ALA A 24 -0.24 -13.37 20.20
C ALA A 24 1.19 -12.85 20.32
N THR A 25 1.85 -12.68 19.18
CA THR A 25 3.11 -11.94 19.07
C THR A 25 2.94 -10.77 18.12
N LYS A 26 3.50 -9.61 18.50
CA LYS A 26 3.44 -8.40 17.65
C LYS A 26 4.33 -8.59 16.42
N ARG A 27 3.84 -8.18 15.26
CA ARG A 27 4.57 -8.13 13.99
C ARG A 27 4.31 -6.81 13.28
N LEU A 28 5.25 -6.42 12.44
CA LEU A 28 5.07 -5.29 11.51
C LEU A 28 4.62 -5.81 10.15
N GLN A 29 3.45 -5.35 9.70
CA GLN A 29 2.95 -5.55 8.34
C GLN A 29 3.43 -4.40 7.46
N LYS A 30 4.36 -4.69 6.55
CA LYS A 30 4.95 -3.69 5.66
C LYS A 30 4.16 -3.63 4.35
N PRO A 31 3.82 -2.44 3.83
CA PRO A 31 3.22 -2.33 2.52
C PRO A 31 4.22 -2.77 1.44
N ASN A 32 3.72 -3.45 0.41
CA ASN A 32 4.54 -3.79 -0.76
C ASN A 32 4.70 -2.53 -1.64
N LEU A 33 5.87 -1.90 -1.54
CA LEU A 33 6.21 -0.64 -2.22
C LEU A 33 7.09 -0.91 -3.42
N HIS A 34 6.74 -0.30 -4.55
CA HIS A 34 7.49 -0.34 -5.80
C HIS A 34 7.92 1.07 -6.18
N LYS A 35 9.12 1.19 -6.77
CA LYS A 35 9.56 2.44 -7.39
C LYS A 35 8.80 2.65 -8.69
N LEU A 36 8.20 3.80 -8.85
CA LEU A 36 7.54 4.25 -10.07
C LEU A 36 8.16 5.56 -10.52
N ARG A 37 8.24 5.78 -11.84
CA ARG A 37 8.63 7.06 -12.42
C ARG A 37 7.38 7.78 -12.91
N ILE A 38 7.15 8.99 -12.40
CA ILE A 38 6.04 9.86 -12.81
C ILE A 38 6.62 11.24 -13.06
N GLY A 39 6.47 11.77 -14.29
CA GLY A 39 6.95 13.11 -14.65
C GLY A 39 8.46 13.32 -14.40
N GLY A 40 9.28 12.30 -14.64
CA GLY A 40 10.73 12.35 -14.41
C GLY A 40 11.18 12.10 -12.96
N LEU A 41 10.27 12.10 -11.98
CA LEU A 41 10.58 11.84 -10.58
C LEU A 41 10.35 10.37 -10.21
N SER A 42 11.25 9.82 -9.39
CA SER A 42 11.10 8.47 -8.84
C SER A 42 10.39 8.50 -7.48
N ILE A 43 9.21 7.89 -7.39
CA ILE A 43 8.41 7.82 -6.17
C ILE A 43 8.20 6.38 -5.72
N LEU A 44 7.93 6.18 -4.42
CA LEU A 44 7.50 4.90 -3.88
C LEU A 44 5.97 4.82 -3.89
N SER A 45 5.43 3.79 -4.55
CA SER A 45 4.00 3.52 -4.62
C SER A 45 3.68 2.11 -4.17
N CYS A 46 2.59 1.95 -3.41
CA CYS A 46 2.07 0.63 -3.09
C CYS A 46 1.42 -0.05 -4.31
N THR A 47 1.29 -1.37 -4.25
CA THR A 47 0.62 -2.18 -5.29
C THR A 47 -0.82 -1.75 -5.56
N ARG A 48 -1.57 -1.28 -4.56
CA ARG A 48 -2.94 -0.79 -4.75
C ARG A 48 -2.99 0.44 -5.65
N CYS A 49 -2.16 1.45 -5.36
CA CYS A 49 -2.09 2.67 -6.17
C CYS A 49 -1.57 2.36 -7.58
N LYS A 50 -0.56 1.48 -7.71
CA LYS A 50 -0.09 1.01 -9.02
C LYS A 50 -1.22 0.37 -9.83
N ARG A 51 -2.03 -0.49 -9.20
CA ARG A 51 -3.19 -1.13 -9.85
C ARG A 51 -4.24 -0.11 -10.28
N THR A 52 -4.51 0.91 -9.48
CA THR A 52 -5.49 1.95 -9.82
C THR A 52 -5.01 2.81 -10.99
N MET A 53 -3.73 3.19 -11.03
CA MET A 53 -3.17 3.98 -12.14
C MET A 53 -3.18 3.24 -13.47
N ASN A 54 -3.02 1.92 -13.46
CA ASN A 54 -3.04 1.11 -14.67
C ASN A 54 -4.46 0.83 -15.21
N LYS A 55 -5.51 1.20 -14.48
CA LYS A 55 -6.89 1.06 -14.97
C LYS A 55 -7.23 2.29 -15.80
N SER A 56 -7.86 2.09 -16.95
CA SER A 56 -8.53 3.18 -17.66
C SER A 56 -9.58 3.80 -16.74
N PRO A 57 -9.76 5.13 -16.75
CA PRO A 57 -10.81 5.78 -15.98
C PRO A 57 -12.16 5.33 -16.56
N GLN A 58 -12.73 4.30 -15.97
CA GLN A 58 -14.11 3.90 -16.23
C GLN A 58 -14.98 5.00 -15.62
N THR A 59 -15.54 5.88 -16.45
CA THR A 59 -16.64 6.78 -16.09
C THR A 59 -17.81 5.92 -15.61
N GLY A 60 -17.88 5.67 -14.32
CA GLY A 60 -18.85 4.73 -13.76
C GLY A 60 -18.97 4.84 -12.25
N LYS A 61 -19.96 5.64 -11.84
CA LYS A 61 -20.59 5.76 -10.51
C LYS A 61 -19.90 6.72 -9.52
N GLN A 62 -20.26 7.99 -9.68
CA GLN A 62 -20.63 8.84 -8.56
C GLN A 62 -21.74 8.10 -7.79
N SER A 63 -21.49 7.74 -6.54
CA SER A 63 -22.54 7.30 -5.62
C SER A 63 -22.82 8.48 -4.68
N ALA A 64 -24.08 8.92 -4.67
CA ALA A 64 -24.66 9.86 -3.73
C ALA A 64 -24.49 9.41 -2.27
#